data_AF-A0AAV5AXF1-F1
#
_entry.id   AF-A0AAV5AXF1-F1
#
_cell.length_a   1.000
_cell.length_b   1.000
_cell.length_c   1.000
_cell.angle_alpha   90.00
_cell.angle_beta   90.00
_cell.angle_gamma   90.00
#
_symmetry.space_group_name_H-M   'P 1'
#
loop_
_entity.id
_entity.type
_entity.pdbx_description
1 polymer ?
#
loop_
_entity_poly.entity_id
_entity_poly.type
_entity_poly.pdbx_seq_one_letter_code
_entity_poly.pdbx_strand_id
1 'polypeptide(L)'
;MHNCSFQKEGKQSLDKENSSKDEIFIGKEFYAGDELSDYECIKNSSYFKSDSLCYSVYKPLNYHYFVFSLEKFLSNEDVEKFRILDTLHLKSIAHINFIHNELGASLFLDDKKIKEWIFNKTPNITTPKDIVITEEGIIQNDSGEMIQFKNISEVINRIQKSKLFTLKKMYQHDLNQDGDKDIFLVFKNNNDLKSDDHKTLVAPVILLIHQGGDKYKFFHNEKIYPSMEGFFFKRIAFKDNFFTIELDTEVPDEYTAEKYITFKYSKNKIVLHRFGKITNWWDERKPFNAQLTQKDFGEILFEDYDPEKINEIIYK
;
A
#
# COMPACT_ATOMS: atom_id res chain seq x y z
N MET A 1 -47.31 69.55 18.85
CA MET A 1 -47.38 68.23 19.51
C MET A 1 -46.28 67.36 18.91
N HIS A 2 -45.30 66.93 19.75
CA HIS A 2 -44.39 65.76 19.71
C HIS A 2 -43.76 65.34 18.35
N ASN A 3 -42.45 65.12 18.15
CA ASN A 3 -41.24 64.95 18.98
C ASN A 3 -40.01 65.29 18.10
N CYS A 4 -38.94 65.95 18.58
CA CYS A 4 -37.69 65.36 19.11
C CYS A 4 -37.09 64.23 18.24
N SER A 5 -35.79 64.11 17.93
CA SER A 5 -34.57 64.90 18.21
C SER A 5 -33.36 64.13 17.63
N PHE A 6 -32.42 64.88 17.03
CA PHE A 6 -30.95 64.75 17.04
C PHE A 6 -30.15 63.55 16.48
N GLN A 7 -29.12 63.98 15.73
CA GLN A 7 -27.96 63.35 15.11
C GLN A 7 -27.08 62.46 16.01
N LYS A 8 -26.37 61.49 15.39
CA LYS A 8 -24.90 61.55 15.25
C LYS A 8 -24.34 60.53 14.24
N GLU A 9 -23.22 60.94 13.65
CA GLU A 9 -22.47 60.36 12.54
C GLU A 9 -21.82 58.99 12.81
N GLY A 10 -21.61 58.26 11.70
CA GLY A 10 -20.34 57.60 11.42
C GLY A 10 -20.26 56.09 11.66
N LYS A 11 -20.36 55.30 10.57
CA LYS A 11 -19.42 54.20 10.30
C LYS A 11 -19.51 53.72 8.85
N GLN A 12 -18.33 53.63 8.23
CA GLN A 12 -18.05 52.89 7.02
C GLN A 12 -18.54 51.44 7.12
N SER A 13 -19.10 50.95 6.02
CA SER A 13 -19.15 49.54 5.64
C SER A 13 -19.81 49.50 4.26
N LEU A 14 -19.40 48.72 3.28
CA LEU A 14 -18.45 47.63 3.23
C LEU A 14 -18.17 47.48 1.74
N ASP A 15 -16.93 47.17 1.42
CA ASP A 15 -16.45 46.81 0.11
C ASP A 15 -17.47 45.92 -0.63
N LYS A 16 -17.68 46.19 -1.92
CA LYS A 16 -18.23 45.20 -2.83
C LYS A 16 -17.19 44.10 -2.98
N GLU A 17 -17.14 43.19 -2.01
CA GLU A 17 -16.54 41.87 -2.13
C GLU A 17 -17.28 41.12 -3.25
N ASN A 18 -16.73 41.18 -4.46
CA ASN A 18 -16.93 40.17 -5.47
C ASN A 18 -16.05 38.95 -5.11
N SER A 19 -16.46 38.13 -4.14
CA SER A 19 -15.73 36.91 -3.73
C SER A 19 -16.53 35.61 -3.99
N SER A 20 -17.15 35.47 -5.16
CA SER A 20 -17.77 34.21 -5.60
C SER A 20 -17.31 33.78 -7.01
N LYS A 21 -16.00 33.70 -7.28
CA LYS A 21 -15.55 33.65 -8.68
C LYS A 21 -15.01 32.34 -9.24
N ASP A 22 -14.75 31.31 -8.45
CA ASP A 22 -14.48 29.97 -9.00
C ASP A 22 -15.07 28.90 -8.07
N GLU A 23 -15.92 28.01 -8.60
CA GLU A 23 -16.46 26.88 -7.85
C GLU A 23 -15.40 25.80 -7.56
N ILE A 24 -14.24 25.86 -8.20
CA ILE A 24 -13.14 24.90 -8.05
C ILE A 24 -11.90 25.66 -7.59
N PHE A 25 -11.55 25.53 -6.30
CA PHE A 25 -10.41 26.22 -5.70
C PHE A 25 -9.72 25.37 -4.64
N ILE A 26 -8.43 25.63 -4.43
CA ILE A 26 -7.60 24.94 -3.44
C ILE A 26 -8.19 25.09 -2.04
N GLY A 27 -8.36 23.98 -1.33
CA GLY A 27 -8.93 23.93 0.01
C GLY A 27 -10.44 23.75 0.06
N LYS A 28 -11.16 23.84 -1.07
CA LYS A 28 -12.60 23.54 -1.11
C LYS A 28 -12.86 22.11 -0.66
N GLU A 29 -13.83 21.94 0.23
CA GLU A 29 -14.42 20.64 0.56
C GLU A 29 -15.73 20.46 -0.20
N PHE A 30 -16.00 19.25 -0.67
CA PHE A 30 -17.20 18.93 -1.43
C PHE A 30 -17.55 17.44 -1.26
N TYR A 31 -18.80 17.09 -1.54
CA TYR A 31 -19.29 15.73 -1.52
C TYR A 31 -19.33 15.13 -2.93
N ALA A 32 -19.17 13.81 -3.04
CA ALA A 32 -19.40 13.11 -4.29
C ALA A 32 -20.83 13.39 -4.80
N GLY A 33 -20.92 13.84 -6.05
CA GLY A 33 -22.21 14.18 -6.66
C GLY A 33 -22.65 15.63 -6.47
N ASP A 34 -21.86 16.48 -5.79
CA ASP A 34 -22.11 17.92 -5.78
C ASP A 34 -22.12 18.46 -7.22
N GLU A 35 -23.23 19.07 -7.61
CA GLU A 35 -23.37 19.71 -8.93
C GLU A 35 -22.57 21.02 -8.96
N LEU A 36 -21.80 21.21 -10.03
CA LEU A 36 -21.09 22.45 -10.30
C LEU A 36 -21.80 23.19 -11.43
N SER A 37 -22.42 24.32 -11.10
CA SER A 37 -23.28 25.10 -12.00
C SER A 37 -22.54 25.57 -13.25
N ASP A 38 -21.25 25.90 -13.09
CA ASP A 38 -20.43 26.53 -14.12
C ASP A 38 -19.45 25.56 -14.81
N TYR A 39 -19.47 24.29 -14.44
CA TYR A 39 -18.46 23.30 -14.85
C TYR A 39 -19.07 21.95 -15.26
N GLU A 40 -18.55 21.39 -16.36
CA GLU A 40 -18.82 20.01 -16.78
C GLU A 40 -17.69 19.09 -16.28
N CYS A 41 -18.02 17.99 -15.61
CA CYS A 41 -17.04 16.96 -15.24
C CYS A 41 -16.73 16.08 -16.46
N ILE A 42 -15.47 16.08 -16.89
CA ILE A 42 -15.01 15.39 -18.11
C ILE A 42 -14.41 14.01 -17.78
N LYS A 43 -13.67 13.93 -16.68
CA LYS A 43 -12.96 12.71 -16.27
C LYS A 43 -12.75 12.71 -14.77
N ASN A 44 -12.90 11.55 -14.15
CA ASN A 44 -12.49 11.29 -12.78
C ASN A 44 -11.61 10.03 -12.72
N SER A 45 -10.73 9.96 -11.73
CA SER A 45 -10.07 8.70 -11.37
C SER A 45 -10.83 8.00 -10.26
N SER A 46 -10.89 6.67 -10.30
CA SER A 46 -11.30 5.88 -9.14
C SER A 46 -10.37 6.13 -7.95
N TYR A 47 -10.93 6.05 -6.75
CA TYR A 47 -10.20 6.18 -5.49
C TYR A 47 -9.14 5.10 -5.32
N PHE A 48 -7.91 5.48 -4.93
CA PHE A 48 -6.83 4.54 -4.62
C PHE A 48 -6.73 4.33 -3.11
N LYS A 49 -6.97 3.10 -2.66
CA LYS A 49 -7.06 2.73 -1.23
C LYS A 49 -5.79 3.00 -0.40
N SER A 50 -4.61 3.13 -1.01
CA SER A 50 -3.36 3.29 -0.27
C SER A 50 -3.12 4.73 0.23
N ASP A 51 -3.48 5.76 -0.55
CA ASP A 51 -3.02 7.14 -0.31
C ASP A 51 -4.14 8.17 -0.16
N SER A 52 -5.40 7.74 -0.29
CA SER A 52 -6.58 8.61 -0.23
C SER A 52 -6.65 9.73 -1.30
N LEU A 53 -5.91 9.61 -2.40
CA LEU A 53 -5.83 10.63 -3.46
C LEU A 53 -6.59 10.21 -4.71
N CYS A 54 -7.23 11.19 -5.35
CA CYS A 54 -7.86 11.07 -6.65
C CYS A 54 -7.67 12.37 -7.45
N TYR A 55 -8.10 12.36 -8.71
CA TYR A 55 -8.20 13.57 -9.50
C TYR A 55 -9.50 13.62 -10.30
N SER A 56 -9.95 14.84 -10.54
CA SER A 56 -11.04 15.14 -11.46
C SER A 56 -10.61 16.20 -12.46
N VAL A 57 -11.20 16.17 -13.65
CA VAL A 57 -10.95 17.13 -14.73
C VAL A 57 -12.26 17.75 -15.14
N TYR A 58 -12.33 19.07 -15.03
CA TYR A 58 -13.52 19.85 -15.31
C TYR A 58 -13.30 20.75 -16.52
N LYS A 59 -14.38 21.06 -17.23
CA LYS A 59 -14.42 22.05 -18.29
C LYS A 59 -15.41 23.15 -17.91
N PRO A 60 -14.96 24.40 -17.69
CA PRO A 60 -15.86 25.51 -17.51
C PRO A 60 -16.76 25.68 -18.74
N LEU A 61 -18.06 25.93 -18.55
CA LEU A 61 -19.02 26.04 -19.65
C LEU A 61 -18.71 27.19 -20.62
N ASN A 62 -18.12 28.28 -20.10
CA ASN A 62 -17.90 29.52 -20.83
C ASN A 62 -16.45 29.74 -21.30
N TYR A 63 -15.55 28.77 -21.10
CA TYR A 63 -14.13 28.95 -21.38
C TYR A 63 -13.48 27.78 -22.14
N HIS A 64 -12.42 28.09 -22.89
CA HIS A 64 -11.66 27.12 -23.68
C HIS A 64 -10.40 26.61 -22.95
N TYR A 65 -10.57 26.16 -21.70
CA TYR A 65 -9.54 25.48 -20.93
C TYR A 65 -10.17 24.37 -20.08
N PHE A 66 -9.34 23.58 -19.43
CA PHE A 66 -9.74 22.54 -18.48
C PHE A 66 -9.10 22.81 -17.13
N VAL A 67 -9.77 22.40 -16.06
CA VAL A 67 -9.26 22.45 -14.69
C VAL A 67 -9.01 21.04 -14.22
N PHE A 68 -7.74 20.69 -14.03
CA PHE A 68 -7.36 19.50 -13.30
C PHE A 68 -7.41 19.82 -11.80
N SER A 69 -8.05 18.95 -11.03
CA SER A 69 -8.22 19.06 -9.59
C SER A 69 -7.59 17.84 -8.93
N LEU A 70 -6.55 18.04 -8.11
CA LEU A 70 -6.00 17.01 -7.25
C LEU A 70 -6.80 16.98 -5.95
N GLU A 71 -7.31 15.83 -5.57
CA GLU A 71 -8.30 15.70 -4.51
C GLU A 71 -7.86 14.67 -3.46
N LYS A 72 -8.18 14.96 -2.20
CA LYS A 72 -7.98 14.04 -1.09
C LYS A 72 -9.32 13.66 -0.49
N PHE A 73 -9.56 12.36 -0.39
CA PHE A 73 -10.67 11.82 0.38
C PHE A 73 -10.50 12.11 1.86
N LEU A 74 -11.57 12.53 2.51
CA LEU A 74 -11.61 12.87 3.93
C LEU A 74 -12.38 11.83 4.73
N SER A 75 -13.58 11.47 4.30
CA SER A 75 -14.46 10.55 5.02
C SER A 75 -15.59 10.02 4.12
N ASN A 76 -16.25 8.96 4.59
CA ASN A 76 -17.46 8.41 3.99
C ASN A 76 -18.40 7.97 5.13
N GLU A 77 -19.07 8.94 5.74
CA GLU A 77 -20.08 8.68 6.78
C GLU A 77 -21.43 8.30 6.16
N ASP A 78 -21.82 8.98 5.08
CA ASP A 78 -23.03 8.71 4.28
C ASP A 78 -22.77 8.93 2.77
N VAL A 79 -22.06 10.02 2.44
CA VAL A 79 -21.58 10.37 1.10
C VAL A 79 -20.09 10.66 1.19
N GLU A 80 -19.33 10.24 0.19
CA GLU A 80 -17.90 10.47 0.13
C GLU A 80 -17.59 11.97 0.13
N LYS A 81 -16.71 12.40 1.04
CA LYS A 81 -16.29 13.79 1.21
C LYS A 81 -14.84 13.96 0.78
N PHE A 82 -14.57 15.00 0.01
CA PHE A 82 -13.25 15.29 -0.55
C PHE A 82 -12.80 16.71 -0.23
N ARG A 83 -11.49 16.95 -0.34
CA ARG A 83 -10.86 18.27 -0.32
C ARG A 83 -9.95 18.45 -1.52
N ILE A 84 -10.08 19.58 -2.21
CA ILE A 84 -9.17 19.96 -3.30
C ILE A 84 -7.82 20.37 -2.71
N LEU A 85 -6.75 19.68 -3.11
CA LEU A 85 -5.38 19.95 -2.68
C LEU A 85 -4.64 20.90 -3.61
N ASP A 86 -4.87 20.80 -4.92
CA ASP A 86 -4.24 21.67 -5.92
C ASP A 86 -5.11 21.73 -7.18
N THR A 87 -4.97 22.80 -7.95
CA THR A 87 -5.65 22.95 -9.25
C THR A 87 -4.68 23.39 -10.34
N LEU A 88 -4.88 22.89 -11.56
CA LEU A 88 -4.07 23.24 -12.72
C LEU A 88 -4.94 23.58 -13.92
N HIS A 89 -4.69 24.72 -14.55
CA HIS A 89 -5.32 25.06 -15.82
C HIS A 89 -4.59 24.39 -16.98
N LEU A 90 -5.30 23.53 -17.70
CA LEU A 90 -4.79 22.79 -18.84
C LEU A 90 -5.41 23.32 -20.14
N LYS A 91 -4.59 23.47 -21.18
CA LYS A 91 -5.06 23.85 -22.53
C LYS A 91 -5.62 22.66 -23.33
N SER A 92 -5.23 21.44 -22.94
CA SER A 92 -5.62 20.18 -23.56
C SER A 92 -5.64 19.09 -22.49
N ILE A 93 -6.44 18.06 -22.73
CA ILE A 93 -6.57 16.87 -21.87
C ILE A 93 -6.25 15.58 -22.64
N ALA A 94 -5.67 15.70 -23.84
CA ALA A 94 -5.18 14.55 -24.59
C ALA A 94 -4.14 13.80 -23.73
N HIS A 95 -4.38 12.50 -23.55
CA HIS A 95 -3.48 11.57 -22.84
C HIS A 95 -3.00 12.05 -21.45
N ILE A 96 -3.95 12.36 -20.56
CA ILE A 96 -3.66 12.53 -19.13
C ILE A 96 -3.21 11.19 -18.51
N ASN A 97 -1.99 11.18 -17.99
CA ASN A 97 -1.48 10.11 -17.13
C ASN A 97 -1.11 10.70 -15.77
N PHE A 98 -1.75 10.18 -14.72
CA PHE A 98 -1.51 10.59 -13.34
C PHE A 98 -0.94 9.40 -12.58
N ILE A 99 0.28 9.56 -12.07
CA ILE A 99 1.01 8.53 -11.35
C ILE A 99 1.21 9.04 -9.92
N HIS A 100 0.80 8.27 -8.92
CA HIS A 100 1.03 8.64 -7.52
C HIS A 100 1.48 7.43 -6.69
N ASN A 101 2.06 7.75 -5.54
CA ASN A 101 2.39 6.84 -4.46
C ASN A 101 2.53 7.64 -3.15
N GLU A 102 2.90 6.94 -2.08
CA GLU A 102 3.12 7.49 -0.73
C GLU A 102 4.11 8.68 -0.68
N LEU A 103 5.05 8.77 -1.62
CA LEU A 103 6.09 9.82 -1.66
C LEU A 103 5.64 11.07 -2.43
N GLY A 104 4.63 10.95 -3.29
CA GLY A 104 4.24 12.04 -4.18
C GLY A 104 3.33 11.63 -5.31
N ALA A 105 2.96 12.63 -6.11
CA ALA A 105 2.18 12.47 -7.33
C ALA A 105 2.85 13.20 -8.51
N SER A 106 2.62 12.73 -9.71
CA SER A 106 3.10 13.34 -10.95
C SER A 106 2.00 13.32 -12.00
N LEU A 107 1.78 14.47 -12.63
CA LEU A 107 0.86 14.62 -13.75
C LEU A 107 1.66 14.73 -15.06
N PHE A 108 1.27 13.92 -16.05
CA PHE A 108 1.81 13.92 -17.40
C PHE A 108 0.71 14.23 -18.42
N LEU A 109 1.05 15.03 -19.42
CA LEU A 109 0.27 15.25 -20.64
C LEU A 109 1.12 14.88 -21.83
N ASP A 110 0.64 13.97 -22.68
CA ASP A 110 1.39 13.46 -23.85
C ASP A 110 2.83 13.04 -23.45
N ASP A 111 2.94 12.25 -22.38
CA ASP A 111 4.19 11.77 -21.75
C ASP A 111 5.14 12.86 -21.22
N LYS A 112 4.77 14.14 -21.29
CA LYS A 112 5.51 15.24 -20.69
C LYS A 112 5.04 15.49 -19.26
N LYS A 113 5.95 15.42 -18.28
CA LYS A 113 5.66 15.80 -16.89
C LYS A 113 5.32 17.30 -16.82
N ILE A 114 4.13 17.63 -16.32
CA ILE A 114 3.63 19.00 -16.18
C ILE A 114 3.74 19.50 -14.75
N LYS A 115 3.50 18.61 -13.78
CA LYS A 115 3.56 18.94 -12.35
C LYS A 115 3.98 17.72 -11.54
N GLU A 116 4.71 17.99 -10.47
CA GLU A 116 5.06 17.02 -9.45
C GLU A 116 4.65 17.59 -8.08
N TRP A 117 4.03 16.74 -7.27
CA TRP A 117 3.72 16.97 -5.87
C TRP A 117 4.57 16.03 -5.04
N ILE A 118 5.34 16.59 -4.12
CA ILE A 118 6.09 15.82 -3.15
C ILE A 118 5.27 15.82 -1.87
N PHE A 119 4.80 14.66 -1.45
CA PHE A 119 4.12 14.53 -0.17
C PHE A 119 5.20 14.42 0.89
N ASN A 120 5.47 15.53 1.59
CA ASN A 120 6.30 15.53 2.78
C ASN A 120 5.54 14.85 3.93
N LYS A 121 5.24 13.55 3.77
CA LYS A 121 4.91 12.71 4.90
C LYS A 121 6.25 12.42 5.55
N THR A 122 6.52 13.00 6.72
CA THR A 122 7.55 12.40 7.59
C THR A 122 7.05 10.98 7.82
N PRO A 123 7.79 9.94 7.37
CA PRO A 123 7.36 8.58 7.62
C PRO A 123 7.23 8.46 9.13
N ASN A 124 6.07 7.98 9.58
CA ASN A 124 5.88 7.73 10.99
C ASN A 124 6.93 6.70 11.41
N ILE A 125 7.74 7.07 12.40
CA ILE A 125 8.79 6.22 12.93
C ILE A 125 8.24 5.53 14.17
N THR A 126 8.11 4.22 14.10
CA THR A 126 7.77 3.38 15.25
C THR A 126 9.03 2.79 15.87
N THR A 127 8.89 2.22 17.06
CA THR A 127 9.92 1.46 17.75
C THR A 127 9.47 0.01 17.90
N PRO A 128 10.37 -0.93 18.25
CA PRO A 128 9.98 -2.30 18.53
C PRO A 128 8.89 -2.44 19.59
N LYS A 129 8.67 -1.45 20.48
CA LYS A 129 7.60 -1.53 21.48
C LYS A 129 6.20 -1.40 20.86
N ASP A 130 6.10 -0.68 19.75
CA ASP A 130 4.84 -0.30 19.10
C ASP A 130 4.29 -1.42 18.20
N ILE A 131 5.14 -2.39 17.80
CA ILE A 131 4.67 -3.61 17.12
C ILE A 131 3.68 -4.33 18.03
N VAL A 132 2.45 -4.52 17.59
CA VAL A 132 1.44 -5.33 18.27
C VAL A 132 1.27 -6.66 17.54
N ILE A 133 1.02 -7.73 18.28
CA ILE A 133 0.70 -9.05 17.72
C ILE A 133 -0.62 -9.46 18.32
N THR A 134 -1.63 -9.68 17.47
CA THR A 134 -2.95 -10.12 17.91
C THR A 134 -2.92 -11.58 18.39
N GLU A 135 -4.00 -12.05 19.01
CA GLU A 135 -4.09 -13.45 19.44
C GLU A 135 -4.09 -14.43 18.27
N GLU A 136 -4.53 -13.96 17.09
CA GLU A 136 -4.51 -14.68 15.81
C GLU A 136 -3.14 -14.65 15.13
N GLY A 137 -2.15 -13.97 15.73
CA GLY A 137 -0.79 -13.89 15.19
C GLY A 137 -0.60 -12.86 14.08
N ILE A 138 -1.55 -11.92 13.91
CA ILE A 138 -1.43 -10.81 12.96
C ILE A 138 -0.49 -9.77 13.55
N ILE A 139 0.52 -9.34 12.79
CA ILE A 139 1.36 -8.21 13.18
C ILE A 139 0.64 -6.92 12.80
N GLN A 140 0.49 -6.03 13.77
CA GLN A 140 -0.03 -4.68 13.60
C GLN A 140 1.13 -3.71 13.84
N ASN A 141 1.52 -3.00 12.78
CA ASN A 141 2.45 -1.88 12.80
C ASN A 141 1.89 -0.73 11.96
N ASP A 142 0.56 -0.57 12.02
CA ASP A 142 -0.26 0.25 11.11
C ASP A 142 0.10 1.74 11.15
N SER A 143 0.85 2.16 12.18
CA SER A 143 1.33 3.52 12.31
C SER A 143 2.66 3.78 11.63
N GLY A 144 3.52 2.79 11.33
CA GLY A 144 4.93 3.01 10.98
C GLY A 144 5.40 2.37 9.69
N GLU A 145 5.44 3.14 8.60
CA GLU A 145 6.20 2.82 7.38
C GLU A 145 7.68 2.52 7.73
N MET A 146 8.19 3.12 8.81
CA MET A 146 9.55 3.00 9.28
C MET A 146 9.60 2.54 10.74
N ILE A 147 10.53 1.66 11.07
CA ILE A 147 10.88 1.29 12.44
C ILE A 147 12.30 1.76 12.77
N GLN A 148 12.51 2.23 14.00
CA GLN A 148 13.82 2.62 14.50
C GLN A 148 14.25 1.71 15.66
N PHE A 149 15.42 1.08 15.53
CA PHE A 149 16.03 0.27 16.58
C PHE A 149 17.56 0.21 16.43
N LYS A 150 18.27 0.06 17.55
CA LYS A 150 19.73 -0.10 17.56
C LYS A 150 20.16 -1.55 17.46
N ASN A 151 19.38 -2.44 18.06
CA ASN A 151 19.68 -3.86 18.09
C ASN A 151 18.48 -4.66 17.58
N ILE A 152 18.72 -5.46 16.54
CA ILE A 152 17.70 -6.35 15.93
C ILE A 152 17.02 -7.28 16.95
N SER A 153 17.73 -7.60 18.03
CA SER A 153 17.19 -8.41 19.14
C SER A 153 15.95 -7.77 19.77
N GLU A 154 15.80 -6.43 19.74
CA GLU A 154 14.61 -5.75 20.24
C GLU A 154 13.36 -6.12 19.43
N VAL A 155 13.47 -6.15 18.10
CA VAL A 155 12.39 -6.57 17.19
C VAL A 155 12.07 -8.04 17.41
N ILE A 156 13.10 -8.90 17.40
CA ILE A 156 12.95 -10.35 17.60
C ILE A 156 12.27 -10.65 18.94
N ASN A 157 12.75 -10.05 20.04
CA ASN A 157 12.21 -10.25 21.37
C ASN A 157 10.78 -9.73 21.49
N ARG A 158 10.45 -8.61 20.84
CA ARG A 158 9.07 -8.13 20.82
C ARG A 158 8.13 -9.15 20.20
N ILE A 159 8.53 -9.73 19.07
CA ILE A 159 7.70 -10.69 18.35
C ILE A 159 7.53 -11.97 19.17
N GLN A 160 8.64 -12.49 19.71
CA GLN A 160 8.63 -13.69 20.54
C GLN A 160 7.91 -13.50 21.89
N LYS A 161 7.71 -12.27 22.36
CA LYS A 161 6.92 -11.97 23.57
C LYS A 161 5.47 -12.46 23.45
N SER A 162 4.92 -12.56 22.24
CA SER A 162 3.60 -13.16 21.97
C SER A 162 3.53 -14.65 22.34
N LYS A 163 4.69 -15.33 22.40
CA LYS A 163 4.85 -16.79 22.52
C LYS A 163 4.27 -17.61 21.35
N LEU A 164 3.56 -16.98 20.41
CA LEU A 164 3.05 -17.61 19.19
C LEU A 164 4.18 -17.99 18.23
N PHE A 165 5.23 -17.17 18.19
CA PHE A 165 6.29 -17.29 17.21
C PHE A 165 7.67 -17.46 17.83
N THR A 166 8.54 -18.17 17.13
CA THR A 166 9.98 -18.25 17.44
C THR A 166 10.78 -18.05 16.18
N LEU A 167 11.86 -17.27 16.28
CA LEU A 167 12.74 -17.02 15.14
C LEU A 167 13.32 -18.36 14.65
N LYS A 168 13.05 -18.69 13.39
CA LYS A 168 13.56 -19.89 12.73
C LYS A 168 14.87 -19.58 12.02
N LYS A 169 14.95 -18.45 11.32
CA LYS A 169 16.15 -18.06 10.56
C LYS A 169 16.22 -16.55 10.37
N MET A 170 17.43 -16.04 10.29
CA MET A 170 17.71 -14.66 9.91
C MET A 170 18.65 -14.66 8.70
N TYR A 171 18.38 -13.79 7.73
CA TYR A 171 19.26 -13.55 6.59
C TYR A 171 19.59 -12.07 6.49
N GLN A 172 20.72 -11.78 5.86
CA GLN A 172 21.13 -10.43 5.49
C GLN A 172 21.46 -10.38 4.01
N HIS A 173 20.89 -9.42 3.30
CA HIS A 173 21.10 -9.23 1.87
C HIS A 173 20.87 -7.77 1.51
N ASP A 174 21.62 -7.25 0.55
CA ASP A 174 21.42 -5.88 0.05
C ASP A 174 20.38 -5.96 -1.09
N LEU A 175 19.10 -5.82 -0.74
CA LEU A 175 17.99 -6.04 -1.67
C LEU A 175 17.69 -4.78 -2.47
N ASN A 176 17.85 -3.60 -1.87
CA ASN A 176 17.63 -2.32 -2.54
C ASN A 176 18.87 -1.81 -3.31
N GLN A 177 20.01 -2.50 -3.19
CA GLN A 177 21.27 -2.21 -3.88
C GLN A 177 21.88 -0.87 -3.50
N ASP A 178 21.70 -0.45 -2.24
CA ASP A 178 22.26 0.80 -1.70
C ASP A 178 23.64 0.59 -1.03
N GLY A 179 24.10 -0.66 -0.92
CA GLY A 179 25.35 -1.05 -0.30
C GLY A 179 25.23 -1.44 1.18
N ASP A 180 24.10 -1.15 1.82
CA ASP A 180 23.79 -1.59 3.18
C ASP A 180 23.05 -2.93 3.17
N LYS A 181 23.14 -3.67 4.28
CA LYS A 181 22.47 -4.97 4.39
C LYS A 181 21.08 -4.81 4.99
N ASP A 182 20.08 -5.27 4.25
CA ASP A 182 18.71 -5.48 4.73
C ASP A 182 18.61 -6.77 5.54
N ILE A 183 17.60 -6.85 6.41
CA ILE A 183 17.43 -7.98 7.33
C ILE A 183 16.11 -8.70 7.04
N PHE A 184 16.19 -10.01 6.83
CA PHE A 184 15.05 -10.91 6.71
C PHE A 184 14.92 -11.71 8.01
N LEU A 185 13.76 -11.65 8.66
CA LEU A 185 13.44 -12.48 9.82
C LEU A 185 12.34 -13.45 9.43
N VAL A 186 12.62 -14.73 9.66
CA VAL A 186 11.75 -15.83 9.29
C VAL A 186 11.35 -16.56 10.57
N PHE A 187 10.08 -16.51 10.93
CA PHE A 187 9.56 -17.12 12.16
C PHE A 187 8.84 -18.43 11.90
N LYS A 188 8.82 -19.32 12.88
CA LYS A 188 7.89 -20.45 12.89
C LYS A 188 6.76 -20.19 13.87
N ASN A 189 5.59 -20.73 13.57
CA ASN A 189 4.53 -20.88 14.57
C ASN A 189 4.93 -21.94 15.60
N ASN A 190 4.67 -21.68 16.86
CA ASN A 190 4.92 -22.61 17.97
C ASN A 190 3.76 -23.56 18.22
N ASN A 191 2.56 -23.25 17.70
CA ASN A 191 1.41 -24.11 17.78
C ASN A 191 1.47 -25.18 16.68
N ASP A 192 0.91 -26.35 16.99
CA ASP A 192 0.71 -27.40 15.99
C ASP A 192 -0.25 -26.92 14.90
N LEU A 193 0.04 -27.31 13.66
CA LEU A 193 -0.79 -26.95 12.51
C LEU A 193 -2.17 -27.59 12.65
N LYS A 194 -3.22 -26.76 12.72
CA LYS A 194 -4.63 -27.18 12.77
C LYS A 194 -5.41 -26.41 11.72
N SER A 195 -5.96 -27.11 10.74
CA SER A 195 -6.62 -26.51 9.58
C SER A 195 -7.85 -25.66 9.94
N ASP A 196 -8.46 -25.89 11.09
CA ASP A 196 -9.63 -25.17 11.61
C ASP A 196 -9.28 -23.94 12.47
N ASP A 197 -8.00 -23.71 12.76
CA ASP A 197 -7.54 -22.67 13.66
C ASP A 197 -6.58 -21.70 12.96
N HIS A 198 -7.12 -20.56 12.53
CA HIS A 198 -6.39 -19.52 11.78
C HIS A 198 -5.08 -19.10 12.43
N LYS A 199 -4.98 -19.09 13.77
CA LYS A 199 -3.76 -18.68 14.47
C LYS A 199 -2.60 -19.68 14.31
N THR A 200 -2.87 -20.90 13.85
CA THR A 200 -1.86 -21.94 13.60
C THR A 200 -1.39 -21.93 12.13
N LEU A 201 -2.16 -21.26 11.26
CA LEU A 201 -1.96 -21.17 9.82
C LEU A 201 -1.23 -19.89 9.39
N VAL A 202 -0.42 -19.36 10.31
CA VAL A 202 0.34 -18.14 10.10
C VAL A 202 1.75 -18.28 10.66
N ALA A 203 2.75 -17.77 9.97
CA ALA A 203 4.04 -17.46 10.56
C ALA A 203 4.69 -16.28 9.83
N PRO A 204 5.16 -15.26 10.57
CA PRO A 204 5.62 -14.04 9.97
C PRO A 204 6.95 -14.23 9.23
N VAL A 205 6.99 -13.70 8.01
CA VAL A 205 8.21 -13.29 7.32
C VAL A 205 8.27 -11.78 7.36
N ILE A 206 9.32 -11.24 7.99
CA ILE A 206 9.51 -9.80 8.16
C ILE A 206 10.74 -9.39 7.37
N LEU A 207 10.62 -8.25 6.69
CA LEU A 207 11.70 -7.61 5.97
C LEU A 207 11.96 -6.21 6.49
N LEU A 208 13.21 -5.92 6.78
CA LEU A 208 13.68 -4.64 7.29
C LEU A 208 14.67 -4.06 6.28
N ILE A 209 14.20 -3.16 5.43
CA ILE A 209 15.05 -2.50 4.42
C ILE A 209 15.78 -1.33 5.08
N HIS A 210 17.11 -1.30 5.04
CA HIS A 210 17.88 -0.24 5.67
C HIS A 210 17.59 1.13 5.02
N GLN A 211 17.53 2.18 5.82
CA GLN A 211 17.25 3.55 5.36
C GLN A 211 18.22 4.58 5.98
N GLY A 212 19.36 4.11 6.48
CA GLY A 212 20.37 4.93 7.13
C GLY A 212 20.24 4.97 8.66
N GLY A 213 21.38 4.86 9.34
CA GLY A 213 21.46 4.90 10.80
C GLY A 213 20.69 3.73 11.44
N ASP A 214 19.82 4.03 12.40
CA ASP A 214 19.06 3.03 13.15
C ASP A 214 17.67 2.77 12.54
N LYS A 215 17.41 3.18 11.29
CA LYS A 215 16.07 3.21 10.68
C LYS A 215 15.91 2.19 9.56
N TYR A 216 14.77 1.51 9.56
CA TYR A 216 14.44 0.48 8.59
C TYR A 216 13.00 0.64 8.10
N LYS A 217 12.75 0.45 6.80
CA LYS A 217 11.39 0.27 6.29
C LYS A 217 10.90 -1.14 6.68
N PHE A 218 9.75 -1.22 7.33
CA PHE A 218 9.24 -2.46 7.90
C PHE A 218 8.18 -3.07 6.99
N PHE A 219 8.41 -4.29 6.51
CA PHE A 219 7.42 -5.08 5.78
C PHE A 219 7.20 -6.40 6.48
N HIS A 220 5.98 -6.94 6.42
CA HIS A 220 5.68 -8.24 6.99
C HIS A 220 4.58 -8.96 6.20
N ASN A 221 4.60 -10.29 6.25
CA ASN A 221 3.50 -11.12 5.80
C ASN A 221 3.48 -12.42 6.61
N GLU A 222 2.33 -12.75 7.18
CA GLU A 222 2.10 -13.91 8.03
C GLU A 222 1.53 -15.12 7.29
N LYS A 223 1.01 -14.93 6.07
CA LYS A 223 0.24 -15.92 5.30
C LYS A 223 1.08 -16.75 4.34
N ILE A 224 2.36 -16.44 4.19
CA ILE A 224 3.25 -17.15 3.24
C ILE A 224 3.40 -18.62 3.64
N TYR A 225 3.68 -18.88 4.92
CA TYR A 225 3.74 -20.22 5.50
C TYR A 225 3.67 -20.15 7.04
N PRO A 226 3.35 -21.26 7.73
CA PRO A 226 2.57 -22.35 7.18
C PRO A 226 1.19 -21.80 6.78
N SER A 227 0.58 -22.35 5.74
CA SER A 227 -0.79 -21.99 5.33
C SER A 227 -1.67 -23.23 5.37
N MET A 228 -2.96 -23.10 5.02
CA MET A 228 -3.88 -24.24 4.90
C MET A 228 -3.38 -25.37 3.99
N GLU A 229 -2.39 -25.10 3.12
CA GLU A 229 -1.83 -26.11 2.22
C GLU A 229 -0.71 -26.97 2.83
N GLY A 230 -0.34 -26.77 4.10
CA GLY A 230 0.65 -27.63 4.77
C GLY A 230 2.07 -27.56 4.19
N PHE A 231 2.43 -26.41 3.60
CA PHE A 231 3.80 -26.14 3.15
C PHE A 231 4.66 -25.58 4.28
N PHE A 232 5.92 -26.02 4.32
CA PHE A 232 6.89 -25.60 5.34
C PHE A 232 8.01 -24.78 4.72
N PHE A 233 8.55 -23.85 5.50
CA PHE A 233 9.70 -23.05 5.07
C PHE A 233 10.98 -23.88 4.93
N LYS A 234 11.58 -23.82 3.74
CA LYS A 234 12.88 -24.42 3.40
C LYS A 234 14.01 -23.40 3.51
N ARG A 235 13.98 -22.34 2.68
CA ARG A 235 15.00 -21.28 2.65
C ARG A 235 14.50 -20.01 1.97
N ILE A 236 15.30 -18.95 2.05
CA ILE A 236 15.22 -17.80 1.14
C ILE A 236 16.44 -17.84 0.22
N ALA A 237 16.21 -17.76 -1.09
CA ALA A 237 17.27 -17.58 -2.09
C ALA A 237 17.29 -16.13 -2.56
N PHE A 238 18.49 -15.56 -2.74
CA PHE A 238 18.69 -14.16 -3.13
C PHE A 238 19.36 -14.07 -4.49
N LYS A 239 18.92 -13.09 -5.29
CA LYS A 239 19.58 -12.72 -6.55
C LYS A 239 19.28 -11.25 -6.86
N ASP A 240 20.32 -10.41 -6.84
CA ASP A 240 20.17 -8.97 -7.08
C ASP A 240 19.08 -8.37 -6.15
N ASN A 241 18.12 -7.63 -6.71
CA ASN A 241 16.97 -7.09 -5.99
C ASN A 241 15.76 -8.05 -5.92
N PHE A 242 16.00 -9.35 -6.09
CA PHE A 242 15.00 -10.40 -5.98
C PHE A 242 15.30 -11.33 -4.80
N PHE A 243 14.24 -11.83 -4.19
CA PHE A 243 14.31 -12.95 -3.26
C PHE A 243 13.21 -13.95 -3.53
N THR A 244 13.49 -15.23 -3.29
CA THR A 244 12.54 -16.33 -3.44
C THR A 244 12.39 -17.03 -2.12
N ILE A 245 11.16 -17.09 -1.60
CA ILE A 245 10.82 -17.94 -0.48
C ILE A 245 10.52 -19.33 -1.04
N GLU A 246 11.35 -20.28 -0.67
CA GLU A 246 11.20 -21.68 -1.06
C GLU A 246 10.49 -22.43 0.06
N LEU A 247 9.41 -23.10 -0.30
CA LEU A 247 8.64 -23.95 0.59
C LEU A 247 8.59 -25.36 0.03
N ASP A 248 8.53 -26.35 0.90
CA ASP A 248 8.32 -27.74 0.51
C ASP A 248 7.33 -28.45 1.43
N THR A 249 6.80 -29.56 0.93
CA THR A 249 6.00 -30.50 1.69
C THR A 249 6.18 -31.89 1.13
N GLU A 250 6.02 -32.88 2.00
CA GLU A 250 6.09 -34.29 1.68
C GLU A 250 4.92 -34.97 2.40
N VAL A 251 4.08 -35.62 1.62
CA VAL A 251 3.03 -36.50 2.13
C VAL A 251 3.51 -37.92 1.85
N PRO A 252 3.91 -38.68 2.90
CA PRO A 252 4.42 -40.03 2.75
C PRO A 252 3.48 -40.89 1.89
N ASP A 253 4.09 -41.68 1.01
CA ASP A 253 3.42 -42.58 0.05
C ASP A 253 2.52 -41.89 -0.99
N GLU A 254 2.41 -40.56 -1.00
CA GLU A 254 1.56 -39.83 -1.94
C GLU A 254 2.35 -38.92 -2.88
N TYR A 255 3.02 -37.89 -2.35
CA TYR A 255 3.71 -36.89 -3.18
C TYR A 255 4.73 -36.05 -2.43
N THR A 256 5.61 -35.43 -3.22
CA THR A 256 6.41 -34.28 -2.80
C THR A 256 5.98 -33.06 -3.58
N ALA A 257 6.00 -31.88 -2.94
CA ALA A 257 5.73 -30.64 -3.64
C ALA A 257 6.63 -29.51 -3.16
N GLU A 258 6.96 -28.62 -4.09
CA GLU A 258 7.78 -27.44 -3.85
C GLU A 258 7.05 -26.20 -4.36
N LYS A 259 7.19 -25.09 -3.62
CA LYS A 259 6.70 -23.77 -4.01
C LYS A 259 7.84 -22.76 -4.01
N TYR A 260 7.82 -21.90 -5.01
CA TYR A 260 8.78 -20.82 -5.20
C TYR A 260 8.01 -19.51 -5.33
N ILE A 261 8.07 -18.67 -4.29
CA ILE A 261 7.37 -17.39 -4.26
C ILE A 261 8.44 -16.30 -4.39
N THR A 262 8.58 -15.76 -5.60
CA THR A 262 9.64 -14.79 -5.94
C THR A 262 9.09 -13.38 -5.87
N PHE A 263 9.72 -12.55 -5.05
CA PHE A 263 9.43 -11.13 -4.95
C PHE A 263 10.58 -10.30 -5.51
N LYS A 264 10.26 -9.08 -5.92
CA LYS A 264 11.22 -8.08 -6.39
C LYS A 264 11.05 -6.80 -5.58
N TYR A 265 12.16 -6.23 -5.11
CA TYR A 265 12.17 -4.87 -4.60
C TYR A 265 12.29 -3.87 -5.76
N SER A 266 11.34 -2.94 -5.85
CA SER A 266 11.30 -1.93 -6.89
C SER A 266 10.48 -0.73 -6.43
N LYS A 267 11.02 0.49 -6.60
CA LYS A 267 10.33 1.75 -6.26
C LYS A 267 9.79 1.77 -4.82
N ASN A 268 10.61 1.35 -3.85
CA ASN A 268 10.28 1.28 -2.43
C ASN A 268 9.10 0.36 -2.06
N LYS A 269 8.77 -0.58 -2.96
CA LYS A 269 7.77 -1.63 -2.78
C LYS A 269 8.39 -3.00 -3.01
N ILE A 270 7.79 -4.02 -2.41
CA ILE A 270 8.12 -5.41 -2.68
C ILE A 270 6.92 -6.01 -3.41
N VAL A 271 7.13 -6.47 -4.63
CA VAL A 271 6.06 -6.94 -5.52
C VAL A 271 6.30 -8.39 -5.88
N LEU A 272 5.24 -9.21 -5.88
CA LEU A 272 5.29 -10.56 -6.40
C LEU A 272 5.69 -10.51 -7.87
N HIS A 273 6.78 -11.20 -8.19
CA HIS A 273 7.35 -11.25 -9.53
C HIS A 273 6.98 -12.54 -10.25
N ARG A 274 7.08 -13.66 -9.53
CA ARG A 274 6.82 -15.00 -10.08
C ARG A 274 6.37 -15.95 -8.99
N PHE A 275 5.49 -16.87 -9.36
CA PHE A 275 5.10 -18.00 -8.52
C PHE A 275 5.35 -19.31 -9.28
N GLY A 276 5.88 -20.31 -8.59
CA GLY A 276 6.04 -21.67 -9.10
C GLY A 276 5.51 -22.70 -8.10
N LYS A 277 4.77 -23.69 -8.57
CA LYS A 277 4.36 -24.87 -7.79
C LYS A 277 4.64 -26.13 -8.59
N ILE A 278 5.40 -27.04 -8.03
CA ILE A 278 5.73 -28.34 -8.63
C ILE A 278 5.26 -29.42 -7.66
N THR A 279 4.50 -30.40 -8.16
CA THR A 279 4.08 -31.57 -7.38
C THR A 279 4.48 -32.82 -8.15
N ASN A 280 5.30 -33.65 -7.53
CA ASN A 280 5.69 -34.96 -8.04
C ASN A 280 4.91 -36.02 -7.27
N TRP A 281 3.94 -36.65 -7.95
CA TRP A 281 3.19 -37.79 -7.43
C TRP A 281 4.06 -39.03 -7.45
N TRP A 282 3.91 -39.89 -6.46
CA TRP A 282 4.61 -41.18 -6.38
C TRP A 282 3.84 -42.34 -7.02
N ASP A 283 2.69 -42.04 -7.62
CA ASP A 283 1.91 -42.95 -8.44
C ASP A 283 2.00 -42.60 -9.94
N GLU A 284 1.10 -43.17 -10.75
CA GLU A 284 1.10 -43.01 -12.21
C GLU A 284 0.63 -41.62 -12.68
N ARG A 285 0.20 -40.72 -11.78
CA ARG A 285 -0.23 -39.37 -12.15
C ARG A 285 0.95 -38.56 -12.71
N LYS A 286 0.67 -37.77 -13.75
CA LYS A 286 1.67 -36.84 -14.29
C LYS A 286 2.01 -35.78 -13.23
N PRO A 287 3.29 -35.39 -13.12
CA PRO A 287 3.68 -34.27 -12.28
C PRO A 287 2.91 -33.01 -12.63
N PHE A 288 2.49 -32.28 -11.60
CA PHE A 288 1.87 -30.99 -11.75
C PHE A 288 2.96 -29.90 -11.73
N ASN A 289 2.90 -28.94 -12.66
CA ASN A 289 3.82 -27.82 -12.70
C ASN A 289 3.08 -26.56 -13.15
N ALA A 290 2.90 -25.62 -12.23
CA ALA A 290 2.38 -24.29 -12.51
C ALA A 290 3.47 -23.24 -12.37
N GLN A 291 3.53 -22.32 -13.35
CA GLN A 291 4.45 -21.21 -13.39
C GLN A 291 3.65 -19.96 -13.75
N LEU A 292 3.50 -19.05 -12.80
CA LEU A 292 2.75 -17.81 -12.97
C LEU A 292 3.67 -16.60 -12.90
N THR A 293 3.32 -15.58 -13.65
CA THR A 293 4.00 -14.30 -13.75
C THR A 293 3.02 -13.16 -13.48
N GLN A 294 3.52 -11.92 -13.36
CA GLN A 294 2.67 -10.74 -13.21
C GLN A 294 1.60 -10.58 -14.30
N LYS A 295 1.76 -11.21 -15.48
CA LYS A 295 0.71 -11.20 -16.51
C LYS A 295 -0.54 -11.99 -16.08
N ASP A 296 -0.36 -12.99 -15.24
CA ASP A 296 -1.40 -13.93 -14.83
C ASP A 296 -2.16 -13.41 -13.59
N PHE A 297 -1.46 -12.75 -12.67
CA PHE A 297 -2.01 -12.29 -11.39
C PHE A 297 -2.01 -10.77 -11.17
N GLY A 298 -1.51 -9.98 -12.13
CA GLY A 298 -1.39 -8.53 -11.98
C GLY A 298 -0.30 -8.11 -10.97
N GLU A 299 -0.51 -6.97 -10.31
CA GLU A 299 0.37 -6.48 -9.25
C GLU A 299 -0.14 -6.98 -7.89
N ILE A 300 0.73 -7.69 -7.16
CA ILE A 300 0.46 -8.15 -5.79
C ILE A 300 1.64 -7.70 -4.92
N LEU A 301 1.37 -6.94 -3.87
CA LEU A 301 2.40 -6.52 -2.91
C LEU A 301 2.76 -7.66 -1.96
N PHE A 302 3.96 -7.62 -1.38
CA PHE A 302 4.39 -8.60 -0.39
C PHE A 302 3.42 -8.70 0.79
N GLU A 303 2.96 -7.57 1.33
CA GLU A 303 2.04 -7.52 2.47
C GLU A 303 0.64 -8.07 2.10
N ASP A 304 0.23 -7.92 0.83
CA ASP A 304 -1.07 -8.35 0.32
C ASP A 304 -1.10 -9.78 -0.24
N TYR A 305 0.07 -10.43 -0.30
CA TYR A 305 0.19 -11.77 -0.84
C TYR A 305 -0.59 -12.76 0.02
N ASP A 306 -1.48 -13.49 -0.64
CA ASP A 306 -2.30 -14.54 -0.04
C ASP A 306 -2.25 -15.77 -0.95
N PRO A 307 -1.88 -16.96 -0.45
CA PRO A 307 -1.85 -18.17 -1.26
C PRO A 307 -3.20 -18.52 -1.89
N GLU A 308 -4.34 -18.14 -1.27
CA GLU A 308 -5.67 -18.41 -1.83
C GLU A 308 -5.89 -17.71 -3.17
N LYS A 309 -5.48 -16.43 -3.29
CA LYS A 309 -5.58 -15.66 -4.54
C LYS A 309 -4.82 -16.33 -5.69
N ILE A 310 -3.69 -16.95 -5.39
CA ILE A 310 -2.90 -17.68 -6.38
C ILE A 310 -3.55 -19.02 -6.74
N ASN A 311 -4.09 -19.73 -5.75
CA ASN A 311 -4.79 -20.99 -5.99
C ASN A 311 -6.03 -20.81 -6.88
N GLU A 312 -6.78 -19.73 -6.70
CA GLU A 312 -7.90 -19.38 -7.59
C GLU A 312 -7.48 -19.20 -9.05
N ILE A 313 -6.21 -18.86 -9.33
CA ILE A 313 -5.71 -18.75 -10.71
C ILE A 313 -5.29 -20.11 -11.25
N ILE A 314 -4.73 -20.96 -10.38
CA ILE A 314 -4.21 -22.29 -10.75
C ILE A 314 -5.32 -23.32 -10.97
N TYR A 315 -6.37 -23.29 -10.14
CA TYR A 315 -7.43 -24.30 -10.10
C TYR A 315 -8.76 -23.81 -10.68
N LYS A 316 -8.77 -22.68 -11.39
CA LYS A 316 -9.83 -22.30 -12.34
C LYS A 316 -9.84 -23.27 -13.51
#